data_AF-A0A1Z8ULF1-F1
#
_entry.id   AF-A0A1Z8ULF1-F1
#
_cell.length_a   1.000
_cell.length_b   1.000
_cell.length_c   1.000
_cell.angle_alpha   90.00
_cell.angle_beta   90.00
_cell.angle_gamma   90.00
#
_symmetry.space_group_name_H-M   'P 1'
#
loop_
_entity.id
_entity.type
_entity.pdbx_description
1 polymer ?
#
loop_
_entity_poly.entity_id
_entity_poly.type
_entity_poly.pdbx_seq_one_letter_code
_entity_poly.pdbx_strand_id
1 'polypeptide(L)' 'MSELVIVLIGAVIIVGGVILYAVISTATGLEEDENQNYIPDWIERRFPKIFKGSKDLDK' A
#
# COMPACT_ATOMS: atom_id res chain seq x y z
N MET A 1 2.69 10.05 -29.81
CA MET A 1 2.56 9.03 -28.75
C MET A 1 1.08 8.71 -28.62
N SER A 2 0.68 7.44 -28.70
CA SER A 2 -0.73 7.07 -28.55
C SER A 2 -1.20 7.43 -27.13
N GLU A 3 -2.40 8.00 -27.00
CA GLU A 3 -3.03 8.33 -25.70
C GLU A 3 -3.03 7.13 -24.76
N LEU A 4 -3.19 5.92 -25.31
CA LEU A 4 -3.17 4.67 -24.56
C LEU A 4 -1.82 4.44 -23.86
N VAL A 5 -0.71 4.82 -24.50
CA VAL A 5 0.63 4.74 -23.90
C VAL A 5 0.78 5.74 -22.75
N ILE A 6 0.24 6.94 -22.90
CA ILE A 6 0.28 7.98 -21.84
C ILE A 6 -0.53 7.51 -20.63
N VAL A 7 -1.71 6.95 -20.86
CA VAL A 7 -2.57 6.41 -19.79
C VAL A 7 -1.88 5.25 -19.06
N LEU A 8 -1.24 4.33 -19.79
CA LEU A 8 -0.52 3.22 -19.17
C LEU A 8 0.66 3.69 -18.34
N ILE A 9 1.45 4.63 -18.84
CA ILE A 9 2.57 5.21 -18.09
C ILE A 9 2.05 5.91 -16.83
N GLY A 10 0.99 6.71 -16.95
CA GLY A 10 0.36 7.37 -15.80
C GLY A 10 -0.13 6.38 -14.75
N ALA A 11 -0.80 5.30 -15.17
CA ALA A 11 -1.26 4.25 -14.27
C ALA A 11 -0.11 3.56 -13.53
N VAL A 12 0.97 3.22 -14.23
CA VAL A 12 2.16 2.57 -13.63
C VAL A 12 2.84 3.50 -12.63
N ILE A 13 2.97 4.80 -12.94
CA ILE A 13 3.58 5.77 -12.03
C ILE A 13 2.74 5.94 -10.76
N ILE A 14 1.42 6.02 -10.88
CA ILE A 14 0.52 6.17 -9.73
C ILE A 14 0.57 4.93 -8.84
N VAL A 15 0.37 3.75 -9.41
CA VAL A 15 0.37 2.49 -8.65
C VAL A 15 1.75 2.22 -8.05
N GLY A 16 2.81 2.39 -8.85
CA GLY A 16 4.19 2.22 -8.40
C GLY A 16 4.57 3.19 -7.29
N GLY A 17 4.15 4.46 -7.38
CA GLY A 17 4.40 5.47 -6.36
C GLY A 17 3.73 5.15 -5.02
N VAL A 18 2.50 4.65 -5.04
CA VAL A 18 1.78 4.23 -3.82
C VAL A 18 2.48 3.03 -3.16
N ILE A 19 2.87 2.02 -3.95
CA ILE A 19 3.58 0.85 -3.44
C ILE A 19 4.95 1.25 -2.88
N LEU A 20 5.70 2.07 -3.61
CA LEU A 20 7.02 2.54 -3.18
C LEU A 20 6.94 3.33 -1.87
N TYR A 21 5.95 4.22 -1.74
CA TYR A 21 5.72 4.98 -0.51
C TYR A 21 5.42 4.05 0.67
N ALA A 22 4.51 3.08 0.48
CA ALA A 22 4.17 2.10 1.53
C ALA A 22 5.38 1.28 1.99
N VAL A 23 6.21 0.81 1.04
CA VAL A 23 7.43 0.05 1.36
C VAL A 23 8.47 0.92 2.05
N ILE A 24 8.67 2.16 1.59
CA ILE A 24 9.65 3.06 2.21
C ILE A 24 9.18 3.47 3.61
N SER A 25 7.91 3.82 3.80
CA SER A 25 7.42 4.31 5.10
C SER A 25 7.46 3.22 6.18
N THR A 26 7.15 1.97 5.81
CA THR A 26 7.30 0.80 6.69
C THR A 26 8.76 0.43 6.93
N ALA A 27 9.60 0.36 5.88
CA ALA A 27 11.00 -0.02 6.03
C ALA A 27 11.87 1.03 6.76
N THR A 28 11.53 2.31 6.67
CA THR A 28 12.27 3.40 7.34
C THR A 28 11.85 3.60 8.80
N GLY A 29 10.83 2.88 9.28
CA GLY A 29 10.30 3.02 10.63
C GLY A 29 9.65 4.39 10.90
N LEU A 30 9.27 5.11 9.83
CA LEU A 30 8.46 6.32 9.94
C LEU A 30 7.03 5.98 10.39
N GLU A 31 6.56 4.78 10.03
CA GLU A 31 5.24 4.28 10.37
C GLU A 31 5.38 2.89 10.98
N GLU A 32 4.63 2.64 12.05
CA GLU A 32 4.55 1.33 12.67
C GLU A 32 3.90 0.35 11.66
N ASP A 33 4.52 -0.82 11.52
CA ASP A 33 4.04 -1.99 10.79
C ASP A 33 4.16 -3.18 11.75
N GLU A 34 3.17 -3.34 12.63
CA GLU A 34 3.14 -4.43 13.61
C GLU A 34 3.03 -5.81 12.94
N ASN A 35 2.38 -5.87 11.76
CA ASN A 35 2.13 -7.09 11.03
C ASN A 35 3.27 -7.53 10.08
N GLN A 36 4.34 -6.73 9.98
CA GLN A 36 5.50 -6.94 9.10
C GLN A 36 5.10 -7.24 7.64
N ASN A 37 4.04 -6.60 7.15
CA ASN A 37 3.48 -6.87 5.83
C ASN A 37 3.78 -5.76 4.81
N TYR A 38 4.64 -4.80 5.16
CA TYR A 38 4.95 -3.61 4.37
C TYR A 38 3.73 -2.71 4.12
N ILE A 39 2.69 -2.83 4.95
CA ILE A 39 1.53 -1.96 4.98
C ILE A 39 1.61 -1.15 6.27
N PRO A 40 1.59 0.19 6.18
CA PRO A 40 1.55 1.01 7.37
C PRO A 40 0.28 0.78 8.19
N ASP A 41 0.41 0.74 9.51
CA ASP A 41 -0.71 0.51 10.43
C ASP A 41 -1.80 1.58 10.31
N TRP A 42 -1.47 2.82 9.91
CA TRP A 42 -2.48 3.85 9.68
C TRP A 42 -3.39 3.52 8.49
N ILE A 43 -2.88 2.85 7.45
CA ILE A 43 -3.67 2.39 6.30
C ILE A 43 -4.58 1.25 6.74
N GLU A 44 -4.05 0.31 7.54
CA GLU A 44 -4.85 -0.77 8.10
C GLU A 44 -6.00 -0.25 8.98
N ARG A 45 -5.70 0.73 9.85
CA ARG A 45 -6.70 1.40 10.70
C ARG A 45 -7.72 2.19 9.88
N ARG A 46 -7.31 2.78 8.75
CA ARG A 46 -8.19 3.59 7.89
C ARG A 46 -9.08 2.72 6.99
N PHE A 47 -8.58 1.57 6.55
CA PHE A 47 -9.26 0.66 5.63
C PHE A 47 -9.28 -0.79 6.16
N PRO A 48 -9.85 -1.03 7.36
CA PRO A 48 -9.77 -2.32 8.02
C PRO A 48 -10.44 -3.45 7.23
N LYS A 49 -11.47 -3.14 6.42
CA LYS A 49 -12.17 -4.15 5.60
C LYS A 49 -11.38 -4.66 4.40
N ILE A 50 -10.38 -3.90 3.94
CA ILE A 50 -9.58 -4.22 2.76
C ILE A 50 -8.28 -4.90 3.18
N PHE A 51 -7.74 -4.49 4.33
CA PHE A 51 -6.43 -4.94 4.82
C PHE A 51 -6.46 -5.87 6.03
N LYS A 52 -7.62 -6.10 6.69
CA LYS A 52 -7.72 -7.23 7.62
C LYS A 52 -7.47 -8.52 6.85
N GLY A 53 -6.31 -9.13 7.09
CA GLY A 53 -6.08 -10.52 6.76
C GLY A 53 -7.08 -11.39 7.50
N SER A 54 -7.52 -12.48 6.88
CA SER A 54 -8.44 -13.47 7.47
C SER A 54 -7.98 -14.02 8.83
N LYS A 55 -6.71 -13.84 9.20
CA LYS A 55 -6.14 -14.22 10.50
C LYS A 55 -6.60 -13.34 11.69
N ASP A 56 -7.13 -12.14 11.46
CA ASP A 56 -7.66 -11.23 12.49
C ASP A 56 -9.20 -11.25 12.60
N LEU A 57 -9.84 -12.26 12.00
CA LEU A 57 -11.29 -12.49 12.08
C LEU A 57 -11.66 -13.63 13.05
N ASP A 58 -10.67 -14.35 13.60
CA ASP A 58 -10.87 -15.51 14.48
C ASP A 58 -10.56 -15.25 15.98
N LYS A 59 -10.55 -13.99 16.42
CA LYS A 59 -10.52 -13.65 17.86
C LYS A 59 -11.71 -12.81 18.28
#